data_AF-A0A961I9C6-F1
#
_entry.id   AF-A0A961I9C6-F1
#
_cell.length_a   1.000
_cell.length_b   1.000
_cell.length_c   1.000
_cell.angle_alpha   90.00
_cell.angle_beta   90.00
_cell.angle_gamma   90.00
#
_symmetry.space_group_name_H-M   'P 1'
#
loop_
_entity.id
_entity.type
_entity.pdbx_description
1 polymer ?
#
loop_
_entity_poly.entity_id
_entity_poly.type
_entity_poly.pdbx_seq_one_letter_code
_entity_poly.pdbx_strand_id
1 'polypeptide(L)'
;MIKSNYFTDNEDLQLHVDRFIDWNELVELYEDGFKDAQEYERTGNERLAYAPSNVSEAVEYYKEIFNGYGDLAGNEVSQIAQDMDARGLEFQDGKVIYPEEIEAIYHKFHDAGLAATNYKRKYGGLGLPQVAKAISHEILYRADSSIGIALACVNLAAILEVYADEDMRNTWIPRLIEGKYTVTMGLTEPDYGSDLPAVKTKAEQIDGKWYLTGVKRFQTMACGMNGSPGVILALARTGDSDSGARGLSFFLVESKNYEVLGIE
;
A
#
# COMPACT_ATOMS: atom_id res chain seq x y z
N MET A 1 -5.11 18.43 16.91
CA MET A 1 -5.59 19.16 15.71
C MET A 1 -7.10 19.37 15.78
N ILE A 2 -7.69 20.24 14.95
CA ILE A 2 -9.15 20.43 14.91
C ILE A 2 -9.81 19.13 14.43
N LYS A 3 -10.82 18.65 15.18
CA LYS A 3 -11.71 17.57 14.75
C LYS A 3 -12.70 18.11 13.73
N SER A 4 -12.61 17.61 12.52
CA SER A 4 -13.44 17.95 11.38
C SER A 4 -13.24 16.89 10.30
N ASN A 5 -14.03 16.89 9.23
CA ASN A 5 -13.76 16.00 8.11
C ASN A 5 -12.73 16.67 7.19
N TYR A 6 -11.57 16.03 7.01
CA TYR A 6 -10.45 16.62 6.27
C TYR A 6 -10.67 16.72 4.76
N PHE A 7 -11.77 16.17 4.24
CA PHE A 7 -12.22 16.32 2.86
C PHE A 7 -13.37 17.32 2.72
N THR A 8 -14.51 17.09 3.38
CA THR A 8 -15.72 17.91 3.17
C THR A 8 -15.56 19.33 3.70
N ASP A 9 -14.74 19.52 4.73
CA ASP A 9 -14.48 20.83 5.34
C ASP A 9 -13.25 21.53 4.72
N ASN A 10 -12.72 20.99 3.61
CA ASN A 10 -11.58 21.55 2.87
C ASN A 10 -12.04 22.14 1.53
N GLU A 11 -12.27 23.45 1.50
CA GLU A 11 -12.73 24.17 0.30
C GLU A 11 -11.81 23.98 -0.92
N ASP A 12 -10.50 23.84 -0.71
CA ASP A 12 -9.56 23.65 -1.81
C ASP A 12 -9.68 22.25 -2.44
N LEU A 13 -9.81 21.21 -1.63
CA LEU A 13 -10.07 19.85 -2.13
C LEU A 13 -11.43 19.76 -2.82
N GLN A 14 -12.47 20.38 -2.25
CA GLN A 14 -13.78 20.44 -2.90
C GLN A 14 -13.69 21.14 -4.26
N LEU A 15 -12.97 22.27 -4.34
CA LEU A 15 -12.77 22.98 -5.60
C LEU A 15 -12.04 22.12 -6.65
N HIS A 16 -10.97 21.42 -6.26
CA HIS A 16 -10.24 20.53 -7.17
C HIS A 16 -11.12 19.41 -7.69
N VAL A 17 -11.84 18.73 -6.79
CA VAL A 17 -12.74 17.63 -7.15
C VAL A 17 -13.90 18.12 -8.01
N ASP A 18 -14.50 19.27 -7.72
CA ASP A 18 -15.71 19.70 -8.42
C ASP A 18 -15.45 20.48 -9.72
N ARG A 19 -14.27 21.10 -9.87
CA ARG A 19 -14.00 22.05 -10.96
C ARG A 19 -12.79 21.75 -11.82
N PHE A 20 -11.71 21.20 -11.25
CA PHE A 20 -10.43 21.08 -11.96
C PHE A 20 -10.18 19.70 -12.55
N ILE A 21 -10.89 18.67 -12.10
CA ILE A 21 -10.78 17.33 -12.65
C ILE A 21 -11.88 17.11 -13.69
N ASP A 22 -11.48 16.79 -14.92
CA ASP A 22 -12.40 16.31 -15.94
C ASP A 22 -12.75 14.84 -15.66
N TRP A 23 -13.76 14.63 -14.81
CA TRP A 23 -14.20 13.29 -14.44
C TRP A 23 -14.80 12.52 -15.61
N ASN A 24 -15.38 13.19 -16.62
CA ASN A 24 -15.93 12.48 -17.77
C ASN A 24 -14.81 11.80 -18.53
N GLU A 25 -13.78 12.54 -18.93
CA GLU A 25 -12.64 11.98 -19.66
C GLU A 25 -11.91 10.92 -18.83
N LEU A 26 -11.66 11.21 -17.56
CA LEU A 26 -10.89 10.32 -16.68
C LEU A 26 -11.63 9.00 -16.40
N VAL A 27 -12.94 9.05 -16.12
CA VAL A 27 -13.73 7.84 -15.82
C VAL A 27 -13.92 7.02 -17.08
N GLU A 28 -14.25 7.65 -18.22
CA GLU A 28 -14.40 6.93 -19.48
C GLU A 28 -13.13 6.15 -19.87
N LEU A 29 -11.95 6.77 -19.68
CA LEU A 29 -10.67 6.13 -19.92
C LEU A 29 -10.38 4.99 -18.92
N TYR A 30 -10.65 5.21 -17.64
CA TYR A 30 -10.27 4.29 -16.58
C TYR A 30 -11.21 3.08 -16.44
N GLU A 31 -12.52 3.31 -16.46
CA GLU A 31 -13.52 2.24 -16.30
C GLU A 31 -13.72 1.42 -17.60
N ASP A 32 -13.11 1.85 -18.72
CA ASP A 32 -12.99 1.09 -19.97
C ASP A 32 -14.34 0.53 -20.45
N GLY A 33 -15.33 1.43 -20.50
CA GLY A 33 -16.72 1.08 -20.82
C GLY A 33 -17.47 0.36 -19.70
N PHE A 34 -17.07 0.51 -18.44
CA PHE A 34 -17.69 -0.05 -17.25
C PHE A 34 -17.74 -1.59 -17.27
N LYS A 35 -16.66 -2.23 -17.71
CA LYS A 35 -16.56 -3.69 -17.86
C LYS A 35 -16.80 -4.45 -16.55
N ASP A 36 -16.33 -3.92 -15.43
CA ASP A 36 -16.51 -4.56 -14.12
C ASP A 36 -18.00 -4.61 -13.73
N ALA A 37 -18.78 -3.56 -14.03
CA ALA A 37 -20.23 -3.55 -13.78
C ALA A 37 -20.97 -4.53 -14.69
N GLN A 38 -20.63 -4.58 -15.98
CA GLN A 38 -21.19 -5.57 -16.91
C GLN A 38 -20.88 -7.01 -16.49
N GLU A 39 -19.67 -7.24 -15.97
CA GLU A 39 -19.27 -8.56 -15.46
C GLU A 39 -20.04 -8.93 -14.19
N TYR A 40 -20.31 -7.97 -13.30
CA TYR A 40 -21.17 -8.18 -12.13
C TYR A 40 -22.58 -8.61 -12.57
N GLU A 41 -23.21 -7.89 -13.49
CA GLU A 41 -24.55 -8.24 -14.01
C GLU A 41 -24.58 -9.64 -14.63
N ARG A 42 -23.50 -10.04 -15.30
CA ARG A 42 -23.39 -11.35 -15.96
C ARG A 42 -23.15 -12.50 -14.99
N THR A 43 -22.41 -12.28 -13.91
CA THR A 43 -21.86 -13.37 -13.06
C THR A 43 -22.35 -13.36 -11.61
N GLY A 44 -22.83 -12.23 -11.11
CA GLY A 44 -23.12 -12.04 -9.69
C GLY A 44 -21.86 -12.06 -8.81
N ASN A 45 -20.68 -11.75 -9.35
CA ASN A 45 -19.45 -11.72 -8.56
C ASN A 45 -19.47 -10.55 -7.57
N GLU A 46 -19.73 -10.84 -6.29
CA GLU A 46 -19.85 -9.85 -5.21
C GLU A 46 -18.65 -8.90 -5.07
N ARG A 47 -17.45 -9.28 -5.53
CA ARG A 47 -16.29 -8.36 -5.54
C ARG A 47 -16.46 -7.16 -6.47
N LEU A 48 -17.38 -7.26 -7.42
CA LEU A 48 -17.68 -6.24 -8.42
C LEU A 48 -19.02 -5.53 -8.11
N ALA A 49 -19.67 -5.82 -6.98
CA ALA A 49 -21.00 -5.29 -6.65
C ALA A 49 -21.05 -3.75 -6.57
N TYR A 50 -19.91 -3.11 -6.31
CA TYR A 50 -19.78 -1.64 -6.26
C TYR A 50 -19.05 -1.07 -7.48
N ALA A 51 -18.91 -1.83 -8.56
CA ALA A 51 -18.37 -1.30 -9.81
C ALA A 51 -19.37 -0.28 -10.40
N PRO A 52 -18.94 0.96 -10.70
CA PRO A 52 -19.84 1.97 -11.24
C PRO A 52 -20.29 1.58 -12.65
N SER A 53 -21.52 1.92 -13.02
CA SER A 53 -22.07 1.66 -14.36
C SER A 53 -22.05 2.89 -15.28
N ASN A 54 -21.76 4.07 -14.73
CA ASN A 54 -21.69 5.33 -15.45
C ASN A 54 -20.78 6.34 -14.72
N VAL A 55 -20.51 7.48 -15.36
CA VAL A 55 -19.61 8.52 -14.81
C VAL A 55 -20.12 9.08 -13.48
N SER A 56 -21.42 9.34 -13.36
CA SER A 56 -21.99 9.92 -12.13
C SER A 56 -21.77 8.99 -10.94
N GLU A 57 -22.08 7.70 -11.12
CA GLU A 57 -21.86 6.68 -10.08
C GLU A 57 -20.39 6.53 -9.72
N ALA A 58 -19.48 6.60 -10.69
CA ALA A 58 -18.04 6.53 -10.42
C ALA A 58 -17.57 7.72 -9.56
N VAL A 59 -18.00 8.93 -9.90
CA VAL A 59 -17.65 10.15 -9.16
C VAL A 59 -18.23 10.14 -7.75
N GLU A 60 -19.48 9.72 -7.59
CA GLU A 60 -20.11 9.55 -6.27
C GLU A 60 -19.35 8.52 -5.43
N TYR A 61 -19.02 7.36 -6.01
CA TYR A 61 -18.22 6.33 -5.36
C TYR A 61 -16.85 6.86 -4.88
N TYR A 62 -16.15 7.64 -5.70
CA TYR A 62 -14.87 8.24 -5.31
C TYR A 62 -15.05 9.26 -4.17
N LYS A 63 -16.09 10.10 -4.23
CA LYS A 63 -16.39 11.09 -3.18
C LYS A 63 -16.71 10.44 -1.85
N GLU A 64 -17.45 9.33 -1.83
CA GLU A 64 -17.71 8.58 -0.59
C GLU A 64 -16.41 8.04 0.03
N ILE A 65 -15.47 7.58 -0.80
CA ILE A 65 -14.15 7.17 -0.31
C ILE A 65 -13.38 8.37 0.25
N PHE A 66 -13.38 9.51 -0.42
CA PHE A 66 -12.72 10.73 0.08
C PHE A 66 -13.34 11.18 1.41
N ASN A 67 -14.66 11.09 1.54
CA ASN A 67 -15.38 11.40 2.76
C ASN A 67 -14.97 10.46 3.92
N GLY A 68 -14.91 9.15 3.68
CA GLY A 68 -14.44 8.18 4.67
C GLY A 68 -12.99 8.40 5.09
N TYR A 69 -12.11 8.72 4.14
CA TYR A 69 -10.73 9.13 4.43
C TYR A 69 -10.69 10.41 5.27
N GLY A 70 -11.49 11.42 4.90
CA GLY A 70 -11.55 12.71 5.60
C GLY A 70 -12.05 12.60 7.03
N ASP A 71 -13.04 11.74 7.27
CA ASP A 71 -13.57 11.48 8.60
C ASP A 71 -12.51 10.82 9.50
N LEU A 72 -11.93 9.70 9.07
CA LEU A 72 -10.88 9.01 9.84
C LEU A 72 -9.64 9.89 10.05
N ALA A 73 -9.19 10.58 9.00
CA ALA A 73 -8.02 11.45 9.08
C ALA A 73 -8.20 12.56 10.12
N GLY A 74 -9.33 13.26 10.08
CA GLY A 74 -9.56 14.42 10.93
C GLY A 74 -10.06 14.09 12.34
N ASN A 75 -10.89 13.05 12.49
CA ASN A 75 -11.48 12.73 13.79
C ASN A 75 -10.69 11.70 14.60
N GLU A 76 -9.79 10.94 13.97
CA GLU A 76 -9.00 9.91 14.63
C GLU A 76 -7.48 10.10 14.45
N VAL A 77 -6.99 10.04 13.21
CA VAL A 77 -5.52 10.07 12.93
C VAL A 77 -4.88 11.34 13.47
N SER A 78 -5.45 12.50 13.14
CA SER A 78 -4.91 13.80 13.55
C SER A 78 -4.95 14.05 15.06
N GLN A 79 -5.70 13.22 15.80
CA GLN A 79 -5.85 13.35 17.25
C GLN A 79 -4.74 12.64 18.01
N ILE A 80 -4.10 11.65 17.37
CA ILE A 80 -2.99 10.91 17.98
C ILE A 80 -1.63 11.32 17.41
N ALA A 81 -1.57 11.88 16.20
CA ALA A 81 -0.33 12.15 15.46
C ALA A 81 0.80 12.76 16.31
N GLN A 82 0.53 13.86 17.02
CA GLN A 82 1.55 14.55 17.83
C GLN A 82 2.07 13.70 19.00
N ASP A 83 1.17 12.99 19.69
CA ASP A 83 1.56 12.14 20.82
C ASP A 83 2.28 10.88 20.33
N MET A 84 1.96 10.40 19.13
CA MET A 84 2.63 9.25 18.52
C MET A 84 4.06 9.59 18.11
N ASP A 85 4.26 10.76 17.49
CA ASP A 85 5.58 11.26 17.12
C ASP A 85 6.49 11.41 18.35
N ALA A 86 5.95 11.98 19.44
CA ALA A 86 6.69 12.16 20.68
C ALA A 86 7.09 10.84 21.37
N ARG A 87 6.26 9.79 21.25
CA ARG A 87 6.55 8.46 21.82
C ARG A 87 7.50 7.64 20.94
N GLY A 88 7.35 7.74 19.62
CA GLY A 88 8.13 6.96 18.67
C GLY A 88 7.88 5.45 18.75
N LEU A 89 8.79 4.70 18.13
CA LEU A 89 8.80 3.24 18.13
C LEU A 89 9.87 2.74 19.09
N GLU A 90 9.62 1.60 19.73
CA GLU A 90 10.63 0.92 20.55
C GLU A 90 11.19 -0.29 19.81
N PHE A 91 12.46 -0.61 20.05
CA PHE A 91 13.10 -1.82 19.54
C PHE A 91 13.67 -2.64 20.68
N GLN A 92 13.16 -3.86 20.84
CA GLN A 92 13.56 -4.79 21.90
C GLN A 92 13.69 -6.20 21.33
N ASP A 93 14.85 -6.83 21.53
CA ASP A 93 15.10 -8.24 21.20
C ASP A 93 14.71 -8.63 19.76
N GLY A 94 15.05 -7.77 18.78
CA GLY A 94 14.75 -8.03 17.36
C GLY A 94 13.31 -7.70 16.94
N LYS A 95 12.51 -7.10 17.83
CA LYS A 95 11.13 -6.70 17.56
C LYS A 95 10.95 -5.20 17.67
N VAL A 96 10.14 -4.67 16.77
CA VAL A 96 9.66 -3.29 16.81
C VAL A 96 8.31 -3.28 17.51
N ILE A 97 8.15 -2.39 18.49
CA ILE A 97 6.92 -2.21 19.25
C ILE A 97 6.33 -0.87 18.86
N TYR A 98 5.14 -0.92 18.28
CA TYR A 98 4.36 0.26 17.93
C TYR A 98 3.49 0.68 19.12
N PRO A 99 3.22 1.99 19.29
CA PRO A 99 2.11 2.44 20.11
C PRO A 99 0.79 1.77 19.67
N GLU A 100 0.00 1.28 20.63
CA GLU A 100 -1.24 0.54 20.36
C GLU A 100 -2.23 1.34 19.51
N GLU A 101 -2.24 2.67 19.64
CA GLU A 101 -3.11 3.56 18.89
C GLU A 101 -2.76 3.60 17.39
N ILE A 102 -1.47 3.50 17.04
CA ILE A 102 -1.03 3.40 15.64
C ILE A 102 -1.53 2.08 15.04
N GLU A 103 -1.40 0.98 15.77
CA GLU A 103 -1.90 -0.34 15.33
C GLU A 103 -3.42 -0.34 15.17
N ALA A 104 -4.14 0.26 16.13
CA ALA A 104 -5.59 0.37 16.08
C ALA A 104 -6.08 1.16 14.86
N ILE A 105 -5.41 2.28 14.53
CA ILE A 105 -5.73 3.05 13.33
C ILE A 105 -5.44 2.24 12.07
N TYR A 106 -4.27 1.60 11.98
CA TYR A 106 -3.91 0.77 10.83
C TYR A 106 -4.97 -0.30 10.56
N HIS A 107 -5.35 -1.08 11.57
CA HIS A 107 -6.38 -2.12 11.45
C HIS A 107 -7.75 -1.55 11.11
N LYS A 108 -8.13 -0.41 11.71
CA LYS A 108 -9.40 0.25 11.39
C LYS A 108 -9.51 0.64 9.90
N PHE A 109 -8.42 1.11 9.28
CA PHE A 109 -8.44 1.40 7.83
C PHE A 109 -8.64 0.14 6.98
N HIS A 110 -8.08 -0.99 7.39
CA HIS A 110 -8.31 -2.28 6.72
C HIS A 110 -9.75 -2.79 6.93
N ASP A 111 -10.26 -2.74 8.16
CA ASP A 111 -11.63 -3.15 8.50
C ASP A 111 -12.69 -2.29 7.79
N ALA A 112 -12.41 -0.99 7.61
CA ALA A 112 -13.26 -0.08 6.85
C ALA A 112 -13.18 -0.28 5.32
N GLY A 113 -12.28 -1.16 4.84
CA GLY A 113 -12.04 -1.38 3.41
C GLY A 113 -11.29 -0.24 2.71
N LEU A 114 -10.81 0.76 3.46
CA LEU A 114 -10.20 1.96 2.92
C LEU A 114 -8.71 1.79 2.54
N ALA A 115 -8.03 0.78 3.09
CA ALA A 115 -6.61 0.53 2.82
C ALA A 115 -6.32 -0.01 1.38
N ALA A 116 -7.32 -0.56 0.69
CA ALA A 116 -7.12 -1.31 -0.55
C ALA A 116 -7.09 -0.45 -1.83
N THR A 117 -6.56 0.78 -1.76
CA THR A 117 -6.60 1.77 -2.86
C THR A 117 -5.79 1.38 -4.09
N ASN A 118 -4.74 0.57 -3.92
CA ASN A 118 -3.82 0.17 -4.99
C ASN A 118 -4.23 -1.09 -5.76
N TYR A 119 -5.40 -1.66 -5.44
CA TYR A 119 -5.84 -2.94 -5.98
C TYR A 119 -7.08 -2.79 -6.87
N LYS A 120 -7.19 -3.66 -7.88
CA LYS A 120 -8.40 -3.78 -8.70
C LYS A 120 -9.52 -4.50 -7.96
N ARG A 121 -10.77 -4.17 -8.34
CA ARG A 121 -12.00 -4.74 -7.74
C ARG A 121 -12.06 -6.25 -7.80
N LYS A 122 -11.60 -6.88 -8.88
CA LYS A 122 -11.54 -8.35 -9.02
C LYS A 122 -10.78 -9.07 -7.89
N TYR A 123 -9.85 -8.38 -7.22
CA TYR A 123 -9.09 -8.90 -6.08
C TYR A 123 -9.66 -8.48 -4.71
N GLY A 124 -10.70 -7.64 -4.68
CA GLY A 124 -11.24 -7.02 -3.46
C GLY A 124 -10.72 -5.60 -3.20
N GLY A 125 -10.06 -4.98 -4.19
CA GLY A 125 -9.61 -3.60 -4.11
C GLY A 125 -10.69 -2.56 -4.38
N LEU A 126 -10.41 -1.29 -4.07
CA LEU A 126 -11.33 -0.19 -4.35
C LEU A 126 -11.42 0.16 -5.85
N GLY A 127 -10.43 -0.23 -6.66
CA GLY A 127 -10.45 0.07 -8.10
C GLY A 127 -10.45 1.57 -8.39
N LEU A 128 -9.57 2.33 -7.72
CA LEU A 128 -9.48 3.77 -7.90
C LEU A 128 -8.56 4.15 -9.07
N PRO A 129 -8.92 5.16 -9.88
CA PRO A 129 -7.97 5.82 -10.78
C PRO A 129 -6.89 6.55 -9.98
N GLN A 130 -5.74 6.80 -10.60
CA GLN A 130 -4.57 7.39 -9.92
C GLN A 130 -4.86 8.76 -9.28
N VAL A 131 -5.68 9.58 -9.94
CA VAL A 131 -6.08 10.90 -9.41
C VAL A 131 -6.91 10.75 -8.14
N ALA A 132 -7.87 9.83 -8.12
CA ALA A 132 -8.67 9.57 -6.91
C ALA A 132 -7.79 9.04 -5.76
N LYS A 133 -6.86 8.11 -6.05
CA LYS A 133 -5.89 7.65 -5.04
C LYS A 133 -5.06 8.80 -4.47
N ALA A 134 -4.57 9.69 -5.32
CA ALA A 134 -3.75 10.83 -4.90
C ALA A 134 -4.54 11.73 -3.93
N ILE A 135 -5.82 12.00 -4.21
CA ILE A 135 -6.69 12.79 -3.33
C ILE A 135 -6.91 12.07 -1.99
N SER A 136 -7.29 10.78 -2.00
CA SER A 136 -7.45 9.99 -0.76
C SER A 136 -6.19 10.03 0.10
N HIS A 137 -5.03 9.88 -0.53
CA HIS A 137 -3.74 9.93 0.13
C HIS A 137 -3.44 11.33 0.66
N GLU A 138 -3.63 12.40 -0.12
CA GLU A 138 -3.41 13.77 0.34
C GLU A 138 -4.21 14.10 1.61
N ILE A 139 -5.48 13.68 1.66
CA ILE A 139 -6.35 13.84 2.83
C ILE A 139 -5.73 13.17 4.08
N LEU A 140 -5.21 11.95 3.92
CA LEU A 140 -4.58 11.20 5.02
C LEU A 140 -3.21 11.78 5.41
N TYR A 141 -2.36 12.11 4.43
CA TYR A 141 -1.04 12.68 4.63
C TYR A 141 -1.10 14.04 5.34
N ARG A 142 -2.20 14.79 5.19
CA ARG A 142 -2.47 15.99 5.98
C ARG A 142 -2.59 15.70 7.48
N ALA A 143 -3.13 14.54 7.84
CA ALA A 143 -3.29 14.15 9.24
C ALA A 143 -2.01 13.54 9.82
N ASP A 144 -1.43 12.56 9.13
CA ASP A 144 -0.17 11.94 9.55
C ASP A 144 0.50 11.20 8.38
N SER A 145 1.75 11.57 8.07
CA SER A 145 2.48 10.96 6.96
C SER A 145 2.99 9.55 7.24
N SER A 146 3.23 9.20 8.50
CA SER A 146 3.68 7.86 8.90
C SER A 146 2.56 6.83 8.74
N ILE A 147 1.33 7.19 9.13
CA ILE A 147 0.12 6.38 8.87
C ILE A 147 -0.17 6.34 7.37
N GLY A 148 -0.06 7.49 6.70
CA GLY A 148 -0.20 7.60 5.25
C GLY A 148 0.69 6.61 4.52
N ILE A 149 1.99 6.57 4.83
CA ILE A 149 2.91 5.63 4.18
C ILE A 149 2.67 4.18 4.61
N ALA A 150 2.32 3.91 5.87
CA ALA A 150 2.02 2.55 6.35
C ALA A 150 0.86 1.90 5.55
N LEU A 151 -0.17 2.69 5.22
CA LEU A 151 -1.31 2.24 4.42
C LEU A 151 -1.06 2.34 2.91
N ALA A 152 -0.22 3.27 2.45
CA ALA A 152 0.10 3.47 1.04
C ALA A 152 1.23 2.57 0.52
N CYS A 153 1.98 1.87 1.39
CA CYS A 153 3.09 0.95 1.10
C CYS A 153 2.66 -0.32 0.33
N VAL A 154 1.89 -0.18 -0.75
CA VAL A 154 1.20 -1.26 -1.46
C VAL A 154 1.77 -1.46 -2.88
N ASN A 155 2.96 -0.93 -3.17
CA ASN A 155 3.61 -1.10 -4.47
C ASN A 155 3.85 -2.58 -4.84
N LEU A 156 3.99 -3.47 -3.85
CA LEU A 156 4.07 -4.91 -4.09
C LEU A 156 2.84 -5.43 -4.84
N ALA A 157 1.65 -4.95 -4.52
CA ALA A 157 0.42 -5.40 -5.17
C ALA A 157 0.44 -5.15 -6.68
N ALA A 158 0.79 -3.93 -7.08
CA ALA A 158 0.89 -3.55 -8.48
C ALA A 158 1.96 -4.38 -9.19
N ILE A 159 3.09 -4.65 -8.53
CA ILE A 159 4.16 -5.49 -9.07
C ILE A 159 3.69 -6.95 -9.20
N LEU A 160 3.07 -7.53 -8.17
CA LEU A 160 2.55 -8.90 -8.21
C LEU A 160 1.48 -9.05 -9.28
N GLU A 161 0.58 -8.07 -9.40
CA GLU A 161 -0.47 -8.10 -10.41
C GLU A 161 0.12 -8.22 -11.83
N VAL A 162 1.17 -7.44 -12.11
CA VAL A 162 1.78 -7.38 -13.44
C VAL A 162 2.75 -8.54 -13.70
N TYR A 163 3.58 -8.90 -12.72
CA TYR A 163 4.76 -9.74 -12.95
C TYR A 163 4.72 -11.11 -12.26
N ALA A 164 3.89 -11.32 -11.25
CA ALA A 164 3.82 -12.63 -10.60
C ALA A 164 3.05 -13.64 -11.45
N ASP A 165 3.20 -14.93 -11.14
CA ASP A 165 2.34 -15.96 -11.69
C ASP A 165 0.93 -15.92 -11.04
N GLU A 166 0.02 -16.74 -11.56
CA GLU A 166 -1.37 -16.78 -11.08
C GLU A 166 -1.48 -17.26 -9.62
N ASP A 167 -0.70 -18.27 -9.24
CA ASP A 167 -0.72 -18.83 -7.89
C ASP A 167 -0.26 -17.80 -6.85
N MET A 168 0.82 -17.07 -7.14
CA MET A 168 1.34 -16.02 -6.27
C MET A 168 0.36 -14.83 -6.19
N ARG A 169 -0.26 -14.41 -7.30
CA ARG A 169 -1.28 -13.36 -7.27
C ARG A 169 -2.47 -13.75 -6.41
N ASN A 170 -3.05 -14.92 -6.64
CA ASN A 170 -4.25 -15.40 -5.95
C ASN A 170 -3.99 -15.67 -4.47
N THR A 171 -2.75 -15.99 -4.10
CA THR A 171 -2.35 -16.21 -2.70
C THR A 171 -2.09 -14.90 -1.97
N TRP A 172 -1.29 -14.00 -2.54
CA TRP A 172 -0.77 -12.85 -1.82
C TRP A 172 -1.69 -11.65 -1.88
N ILE A 173 -2.21 -11.29 -3.06
CA ILE A 173 -2.99 -10.06 -3.22
C ILE A 173 -4.15 -9.97 -2.23
N PRO A 174 -5.02 -11.00 -2.06
CA PRO A 174 -6.11 -10.93 -1.11
C PRO A 174 -5.64 -10.75 0.34
N ARG A 175 -4.55 -11.42 0.74
CA ARG A 175 -4.00 -11.32 2.10
C ARG A 175 -3.47 -9.92 2.40
N LEU A 176 -2.92 -9.24 1.40
CA LEU A 176 -2.44 -7.88 1.55
C LEU A 176 -3.59 -6.87 1.64
N ILE A 177 -4.66 -7.06 0.85
CA ILE A 177 -5.90 -6.27 0.94
C ILE A 177 -6.50 -6.36 2.34
N GLU A 178 -6.57 -7.58 2.88
CA GLU A 178 -7.08 -7.88 4.22
C GLU A 178 -6.15 -7.40 5.36
N GLY A 179 -4.99 -6.82 5.06
CA GLY A 179 -4.05 -6.35 6.09
C GLY A 179 -3.34 -7.46 6.85
N LYS A 180 -3.39 -8.72 6.38
CA LYS A 180 -2.72 -9.86 7.06
C LYS A 180 -1.21 -9.76 7.06
N TYR A 181 -0.63 -8.93 6.19
CA TYR A 181 0.79 -8.65 6.14
C TYR A 181 1.01 -7.17 5.85
N THR A 182 1.99 -6.56 6.51
CA THR A 182 2.55 -5.30 6.03
C THR A 182 3.51 -5.57 4.89
N VAL A 183 3.74 -4.57 4.05
CA VAL A 183 4.52 -4.71 2.82
C VAL A 183 5.62 -3.68 2.75
N THR A 184 6.77 -4.07 2.23
CA THR A 184 7.86 -3.14 1.96
C THR A 184 8.63 -3.49 0.68
N MET A 185 9.31 -2.50 0.12
CA MET A 185 10.23 -2.67 -1.02
C MET A 185 11.68 -2.74 -0.52
N GLY A 186 12.22 -3.96 -0.49
CA GLY A 186 13.57 -4.30 -0.03
C GLY A 186 14.69 -3.89 -0.98
N LEU A 187 14.87 -2.59 -1.23
CA LEU A 187 15.81 -2.10 -2.26
C LEU A 187 17.19 -1.76 -1.68
N THR A 188 17.21 -0.69 -0.88
CA THR A 188 18.41 0.00 -0.38
C THR A 188 19.25 -0.86 0.56
N GLU A 189 20.57 -0.71 0.43
CA GLU A 189 21.59 -1.32 1.29
C GLU A 189 22.40 -0.21 2.00
N PRO A 190 23.13 -0.51 3.08
CA PRO A 190 23.91 0.49 3.81
C PRO A 190 24.80 1.37 2.92
N ASP A 191 25.43 0.77 1.90
CA ASP A 191 26.35 1.45 0.99
C ASP A 191 25.70 1.84 -0.36
N TYR A 192 24.45 1.46 -0.61
CA TYR A 192 23.79 1.60 -1.92
C TYR A 192 22.34 2.08 -1.78
N GLY A 193 22.15 3.39 -1.98
CA GLY A 193 20.84 4.04 -2.11
C GLY A 193 20.52 4.40 -3.55
N SER A 194 20.99 5.57 -4.01
CA SER A 194 20.74 6.04 -5.38
C SER A 194 21.36 5.15 -6.47
N ASP A 195 22.44 4.41 -6.15
CA ASP A 195 23.08 3.45 -7.06
C ASP A 195 22.53 2.02 -6.85
N LEU A 196 21.21 1.86 -7.05
CA LEU A 196 20.54 0.56 -6.95
C LEU A 196 21.16 -0.56 -7.82
N PRO A 197 21.67 -0.31 -9.04
CA PRO A 197 22.34 -1.35 -9.83
C PRO A 197 23.55 -1.98 -9.14
N ALA A 198 24.16 -1.32 -8.15
CA ALA A 198 25.38 -1.76 -7.48
C ALA A 198 25.15 -2.60 -6.21
N VAL A 199 23.90 -2.80 -5.80
CA VAL A 199 23.53 -3.61 -4.61
C VAL A 199 24.20 -4.99 -4.61
N LYS A 200 24.55 -5.47 -3.41
CA LYS A 200 25.39 -6.65 -3.18
C LYS A 200 24.65 -7.81 -2.53
N THR A 201 23.42 -7.64 -2.05
CA THR A 201 22.58 -8.77 -1.60
C THR A 201 22.53 -9.81 -2.70
N LYS A 202 22.97 -11.03 -2.40
CA LYS A 202 23.03 -12.14 -3.36
C LYS A 202 21.82 -13.03 -3.19
N ALA A 203 21.37 -13.63 -4.29
CA ALA A 203 20.39 -14.69 -4.30
C ALA A 203 20.97 -15.91 -5.02
N GLU A 204 21.12 -17.01 -4.30
CA GLU A 204 21.66 -18.27 -4.83
C GLU A 204 20.59 -19.36 -4.76
N GLN A 205 20.52 -20.19 -5.79
CA GLN A 205 19.57 -21.30 -5.83
C GLN A 205 20.27 -22.60 -5.41
N ILE A 206 19.78 -23.24 -4.34
CA ILE A 206 20.29 -24.51 -3.81
C ILE A 206 19.10 -25.46 -3.64
N ASP A 207 19.15 -26.64 -4.25
CA ASP A 207 18.09 -27.66 -4.21
C ASP A 207 16.68 -27.11 -4.53
N GLY A 208 16.60 -26.21 -5.52
CA GLY A 208 15.36 -25.59 -5.96
C GLY A 208 14.83 -24.47 -5.07
N LYS A 209 15.53 -24.12 -3.98
CA LYS A 209 15.18 -22.99 -3.09
C LYS A 209 16.14 -21.82 -3.27
N TRP A 210 15.61 -20.61 -3.12
CA TRP A 210 16.41 -19.39 -3.15
C TRP A 210 16.88 -19.01 -1.74
N TYR A 211 18.16 -18.70 -1.61
CA TYR A 211 18.79 -18.22 -0.39
C TYR A 211 19.32 -16.82 -0.63
N LEU A 212 18.85 -15.87 0.16
CA LEU A 212 19.27 -14.48 0.07
C LEU A 212 20.28 -14.18 1.18
N THR A 213 21.42 -13.60 0.82
CA THR A 213 22.45 -13.18 1.77
C THR A 213 22.81 -11.71 1.54
N GLY A 214 22.52 -10.87 2.53
CA GLY A 214 22.80 -9.44 2.48
C GLY A 214 22.11 -8.69 3.62
N VAL A 215 22.28 -7.37 3.64
CA VAL A 215 21.65 -6.47 4.62
C VAL A 215 20.95 -5.36 3.87
N LYS A 216 19.66 -5.18 4.16
CA LYS A 216 18.86 -4.04 3.68
C LYS A 216 18.75 -2.99 4.79
N ARG A 217 18.66 -1.73 4.40
CA ARG A 217 18.56 -0.58 5.34
C ARG A 217 17.47 0.39 4.88
N PHE A 218 16.85 1.09 5.82
CA PHE A 218 15.75 2.04 5.56
C PHE A 218 14.51 1.39 4.92
N GLN A 219 14.09 0.26 5.49
CA GLN A 219 12.98 -0.53 4.99
C GLN A 219 11.70 -0.21 5.77
N THR A 220 10.95 0.78 5.30
CA THR A 220 9.68 1.21 5.90
C THR A 220 8.69 0.04 5.99
N MET A 221 8.10 -0.19 7.15
CA MET A 221 7.14 -1.29 7.44
C MET A 221 7.70 -2.73 7.35
N ALA A 222 9.02 -2.92 7.22
CA ALA A 222 9.60 -4.26 7.13
C ALA A 222 9.36 -5.12 8.37
N CYS A 223 9.30 -4.53 9.56
CA CYS A 223 9.16 -5.29 10.80
C CYS A 223 7.76 -5.89 11.02
N GLY A 224 6.76 -5.50 10.23
CA GLY A 224 5.36 -5.83 10.52
C GLY A 224 4.75 -4.94 11.58
N MET A 225 3.49 -5.22 11.90
CA MET A 225 2.77 -4.69 13.06
C MET A 225 2.17 -5.88 13.83
N ASN A 226 1.66 -5.65 15.03
CA ASN A 226 0.96 -6.70 15.77
C ASN A 226 -0.23 -7.24 14.96
N GLY A 227 -0.29 -8.56 14.80
CA GLY A 227 -1.28 -9.23 13.96
C GLY A 227 -0.99 -9.24 12.45
N SER A 228 -0.03 -8.44 11.98
CA SER A 228 0.30 -8.27 10.56
C SER A 228 1.82 -8.38 10.32
N PRO A 229 2.38 -9.61 10.22
CA PRO A 229 3.81 -9.79 9.95
C PRO A 229 4.26 -9.13 8.65
N GLY A 230 5.51 -8.68 8.59
CA GLY A 230 6.06 -8.04 7.40
C GLY A 230 6.40 -8.99 6.26
N VAL A 231 6.17 -8.55 5.03
CA VAL A 231 6.70 -9.17 3.81
C VAL A 231 7.51 -8.15 3.00
N ILE A 232 8.71 -8.56 2.59
CA ILE A 232 9.64 -7.74 1.82
C ILE A 232 9.64 -8.23 0.37
N LEU A 233 9.48 -7.29 -0.56
CA LEU A 233 9.88 -7.49 -1.96
C LEU A 233 11.36 -7.13 -2.11
N ALA A 234 12.23 -8.11 -1.85
CA ALA A 234 13.67 -7.92 -1.76
C ALA A 234 14.31 -7.93 -3.15
N LEU A 235 15.07 -6.88 -3.46
CA LEU A 235 15.94 -6.82 -4.63
C LEU A 235 17.27 -7.50 -4.30
N ALA A 236 17.62 -8.55 -5.03
CA ALA A 236 18.85 -9.29 -4.85
C ALA A 236 19.46 -9.69 -6.19
N ARG A 237 20.76 -9.93 -6.20
CA ARG A 237 21.55 -10.26 -7.38
C ARG A 237 21.56 -11.76 -7.64
N THR A 238 21.07 -12.15 -8.81
CA THR A 238 21.11 -13.52 -9.36
C THR A 238 22.15 -13.68 -10.46
N GLY A 239 22.53 -12.59 -11.14
CA GLY A 239 23.56 -12.55 -12.17
C GLY A 239 24.95 -12.20 -11.64
N ASP A 240 25.91 -12.06 -12.57
CA ASP A 240 27.29 -11.69 -12.24
C ASP A 240 27.39 -10.30 -11.61
N SER A 241 28.49 -10.03 -10.89
CA SER A 241 28.66 -8.77 -10.15
C SER A 241 28.70 -7.51 -11.03
N ASP A 242 28.98 -7.64 -12.32
CA ASP A 242 29.11 -6.57 -13.32
C ASP A 242 27.86 -6.44 -14.23
N SER A 243 26.86 -7.30 -14.05
CA SER A 243 25.60 -7.28 -14.82
C SER A 243 24.70 -6.07 -14.55
N GLY A 244 25.11 -5.18 -13.64
CA GLY A 244 24.35 -4.00 -13.22
C GLY A 244 22.94 -4.37 -12.79
N ALA A 245 21.94 -3.61 -13.27
CA ALA A 245 20.53 -3.83 -12.96
C ALA A 245 19.96 -5.10 -13.61
N ARG A 246 20.55 -5.59 -14.72
CA ARG A 246 20.01 -6.75 -15.45
C ARG A 246 20.25 -8.07 -14.75
N GLY A 247 21.20 -8.15 -13.82
CA GLY A 247 21.38 -9.32 -12.97
C GLY A 247 20.71 -9.21 -11.61
N LEU A 248 19.78 -8.26 -11.44
CA LEU A 248 18.95 -8.18 -10.24
C LEU A 248 17.62 -8.87 -10.46
N SER A 249 17.07 -9.41 -9.39
CA SER A 249 15.77 -10.09 -9.36
C SER A 249 15.05 -9.72 -8.07
N PHE A 250 13.72 -9.77 -8.11
CA PHE A 250 12.88 -9.55 -6.95
C PHE A 250 12.46 -10.87 -6.32
N PHE A 251 12.48 -10.90 -4.99
CA PHE A 251 12.08 -12.05 -4.18
C PHE A 251 11.08 -11.61 -3.14
N LEU A 252 10.02 -12.40 -2.95
CA LEU A 252 9.10 -12.18 -1.85
C LEU A 252 9.61 -12.94 -0.62
N VAL A 253 9.88 -12.22 0.47
CA VAL A 253 10.47 -12.78 1.70
C VAL A 253 9.59 -12.42 2.89
N GLU A 254 9.05 -13.43 3.56
CA GLU A 254 8.29 -13.27 4.81
C GLU A 254 9.22 -12.99 6.01
N SER A 255 8.73 -12.25 7.00
CA SER A 255 9.47 -11.90 8.24
C SER A 255 10.01 -13.08 9.03
N LYS A 256 9.41 -14.27 8.93
CA LYS A 256 9.98 -15.48 9.52
C LYS A 256 11.32 -15.91 8.91
N ASN A 257 11.72 -15.32 7.77
CA ASN A 257 12.93 -15.66 7.02
C ASN A 257 13.97 -14.53 6.99
N TYR A 258 13.79 -13.44 7.76
CA TYR A 258 14.81 -12.41 7.96
C TYR A 258 14.78 -11.88 9.39
N GLU A 259 15.84 -11.19 9.78
CA GLU A 259 15.97 -10.58 11.09
C GLU A 259 15.94 -9.06 10.98
N VAL A 260 15.23 -8.41 11.90
CA VAL A 260 15.26 -6.96 12.06
C VAL A 260 16.38 -6.62 13.02
N LEU A 261 17.42 -5.93 12.53
CA LEU A 261 18.61 -5.61 13.32
C LEU A 261 18.47 -4.32 14.13
N GLY A 262 17.50 -3.46 13.79
CA GLY A 262 17.25 -2.21 14.48
C GLY A 262 16.23 -1.34 13.75
N ILE A 263 15.94 -0.18 14.35
CA ILE A 263 15.14 0.90 13.77
C ILE A 263 15.98 2.18 13.72
N GLU A 264 15.70 3.04 12.75
CA GLU A 264 16.39 4.29 12.50
C GLU A 264 15.39 5.42 12.25
#